data_AF-A0A382H6D8-F1
#
_entry.id   AF-A0A382H6D8-F1
#
_cell.length_a   1.000
_cell.length_b   1.000
_cell.length_c   1.000
_cell.angle_alpha   90.00
_cell.angle_beta   90.00
_cell.angle_gamma   90.00
#
_symmetry.space_group_name_H-M   'P 1'
#
loop_
_entity.id
_entity.type
_entity.pdbx_description
1 polymer ?
#
loop_
_entity_poly.entity_id
_entity_poly.type
_entity_poly.pdbx_seq_one_letter_code
_entity_poly.pdbx_strand_id
1 'polypeptide(L)'
;MKKNLFILLWALAPVALLAYHYGPGQAGLAREEAKASIRAALDFEADEQWQQAIDAYNEALATLPPDTVTAKRQQLQLARANARIYVGELPEAMLAMEHLLDETAKGSDSKLESKVRSSLASAQYYTGWLMRLELAEKKEWKEPLEKARQN
;
A
#
# COMPACT_ATOMS: atom_id res chain seq x y z
N MET A 1 -28.35 -12.45 46.14
CA MET A 1 -27.17 -12.56 45.25
C MET A 1 -27.54 -12.58 43.76
N LYS A 2 -28.51 -13.40 43.30
CA LYS A 2 -28.89 -13.49 41.86
C LYS A 2 -29.46 -12.19 41.24
N LYS A 3 -30.26 -11.42 42.01
CA LYS A 3 -30.85 -10.15 41.54
C LYS A 3 -29.80 -9.08 41.24
N ASN A 4 -28.76 -8.97 42.09
CA ASN A 4 -27.67 -8.01 41.89
C ASN A 4 -26.81 -8.39 40.67
N LEU A 5 -26.63 -9.69 40.42
CA LEU A 5 -25.95 -10.18 39.22
C LEU A 5 -26.71 -9.82 37.93
N PHE A 6 -28.04 -9.92 37.94
CA PHE A 6 -28.87 -9.55 36.80
C PHE A 6 -28.82 -8.05 36.49
N ILE A 7 -28.85 -7.21 37.53
CA ILE A 7 -28.71 -5.75 37.39
C ILE A 7 -27.32 -5.38 36.86
N LEU A 8 -26.27 -6.04 37.35
CA LEU A 8 -24.90 -5.83 36.86
C LEU A 8 -24.74 -6.24 35.39
N LEU A 9 -25.27 -7.40 34.99
CA LEU A 9 -25.25 -7.84 33.59
C LEU A 9 -26.05 -6.90 32.68
N TRP A 10 -27.21 -6.42 33.15
CA TRP A 10 -28.03 -5.47 32.40
C TRP A 10 -27.34 -4.10 32.25
N ALA A 11 -26.63 -3.64 33.29
CA ALA A 11 -25.84 -2.41 33.22
C ALA A 11 -24.58 -2.55 32.36
N LEU A 12 -23.97 -3.74 32.31
CA LEU A 12 -22.80 -4.01 31.47
C LEU A 12 -23.14 -4.20 30.00
N ALA A 13 -24.35 -4.67 29.67
CA ALA A 13 -24.79 -4.87 28.29
C ALA A 13 -24.61 -3.64 27.39
N PRO A 14 -25.09 -2.42 27.73
CA PRO A 14 -24.90 -1.24 26.89
C PRO A 14 -23.42 -0.83 26.80
N VAL A 15 -22.63 -1.00 27.86
CA VAL A 15 -21.19 -0.69 27.86
C VAL A 15 -20.44 -1.63 26.90
N ALA A 16 -20.74 -2.93 26.94
CA ALA A 16 -20.16 -3.92 26.03
C ALA A 16 -20.57 -3.67 24.57
N LEU A 17 -21.82 -3.27 24.35
CA LEU A 17 -22.34 -2.96 23.00
C LEU A 17 -21.66 -1.69 22.43
N LEU A 18 -21.51 -0.65 23.25
CA LEU A 18 -20.76 0.57 22.86
C LEU A 18 -19.28 0.25 22.59
N ALA A 19 -18.63 -0.52 23.47
CA ALA A 19 -17.25 -0.92 23.29
C ALA A 19 -17.04 -1.75 22.01
N TYR A 20 -17.98 -2.65 21.70
CA TYR A 20 -17.97 -3.39 20.44
C TYR A 20 -18.16 -2.48 19.23
N HIS A 21 -19.18 -1.60 19.27
CA HIS A 21 -19.49 -0.73 18.14
C HIS A 21 -18.33 0.22 17.80
N TYR A 22 -17.75 0.89 18.81
CA TYR A 22 -16.66 1.86 18.60
C TYR A 22 -15.28 1.24 18.42
N GLY A 23 -15.10 -0.05 18.75
CA GLY A 23 -13.84 -0.77 18.50
C GLY A 23 -13.97 -1.75 17.34
N PRO A 24 -14.23 -3.05 17.61
CA PRO A 24 -14.34 -4.09 16.59
C PRO A 24 -15.32 -3.81 15.45
N GLY A 25 -16.45 -3.16 15.73
CA GLY A 25 -17.48 -2.80 14.75
C GLY A 25 -16.96 -1.84 13.69
N GLN A 26 -16.31 -0.75 14.11
CA GLN A 26 -15.66 0.21 13.19
C GLN A 26 -14.54 -0.45 12.37
N ALA A 27 -13.72 -1.31 13.00
CA ALA A 27 -12.67 -2.04 12.29
C ALA A 27 -13.24 -2.98 11.21
N GLY A 28 -14.42 -3.57 11.45
CA GLY A 28 -15.13 -4.37 10.46
C GLY A 28 -15.59 -3.55 9.26
N LEU A 29 -16.21 -2.39 9.49
CA LEU A 29 -16.66 -1.48 8.43
C LEU A 29 -15.50 -0.97 7.59
N ALA A 30 -14.43 -0.51 8.25
CA ALA A 30 -13.21 -0.04 7.60
C ALA A 30 -12.54 -1.12 6.71
N ARG A 31 -12.62 -2.41 7.10
CA ARG A 31 -12.14 -3.52 6.26
C ARG A 31 -12.98 -3.72 5.02
N GLU A 32 -14.31 -3.61 5.13
CA GLU A 32 -15.19 -3.75 3.97
C GLU A 32 -15.04 -2.57 3.00
N GLU A 33 -14.91 -1.35 3.53
CA GLU A 33 -14.61 -0.16 2.73
C GLU A 33 -13.27 -0.30 2.01
N ALA A 34 -12.20 -0.68 2.73
CA ALA A 34 -10.91 -0.94 2.11
C ALA A 34 -10.97 -2.03 1.03
N LYS A 35 -11.74 -3.11 1.23
CA LYS A 35 -11.92 -4.15 0.21
C LYS A 35 -12.62 -3.61 -1.04
N ALA A 36 -13.61 -2.73 -0.88
CA ALA A 36 -14.30 -2.11 -2.00
C ALA A 36 -13.32 -1.25 -2.82
N SER A 37 -12.52 -0.42 -2.16
CA SER A 37 -11.50 0.41 -2.83
C SER A 37 -10.39 -0.43 -3.48
N ILE A 38 -9.94 -1.52 -2.85
CA ILE A 38 -8.97 -2.45 -3.46
C ILE A 38 -9.56 -3.08 -4.72
N ARG A 39 -10.82 -3.50 -4.69
CA ARG A 39 -11.47 -4.08 -5.87
C ARG A 39 -11.59 -3.06 -6.99
N ALA A 40 -12.03 -1.84 -6.67
CA ALA A 40 -12.09 -0.76 -7.64
C ALA A 40 -10.70 -0.48 -8.26
N ALA A 41 -9.64 -0.45 -7.44
CA ALA A 41 -8.28 -0.27 -7.94
C ALA A 41 -7.87 -1.35 -8.94
N LEU A 42 -8.16 -2.63 -8.64
CA LEU A 42 -7.87 -3.75 -9.54
C LEU A 42 -8.69 -3.71 -10.82
N ASP A 43 -9.97 -3.32 -10.74
CA ASP A 43 -10.83 -3.16 -11.92
C ASP A 43 -10.30 -2.01 -12.80
N PHE A 44 -9.87 -0.89 -12.20
CA PHE A 44 -9.23 0.21 -12.92
C PHE A 44 -7.89 -0.17 -13.54
N GLU A 45 -7.06 -0.97 -12.86
CA GLU A 45 -5.82 -1.50 -13.46
C GLU A 45 -6.12 -2.39 -14.68
N ALA A 46 -7.14 -3.24 -14.60
CA ALA A 46 -7.54 -4.12 -15.70
C ALA A 46 -8.02 -3.32 -16.93
N ASP A 47 -8.64 -2.17 -16.71
CA ASP A 47 -9.09 -1.24 -17.74
C ASP A 47 -8.02 -0.18 -18.14
N GLU A 48 -6.78 -0.31 -17.63
CA GLU A 48 -5.66 0.63 -17.84
C GLU A 48 -5.97 2.08 -17.40
N GLN A 49 -6.92 2.25 -16.47
CA GLN A 49 -7.31 3.53 -15.86
C GLN A 49 -6.39 3.85 -14.68
N TRP A 50 -5.11 4.04 -14.98
CA TRP A 50 -4.04 4.10 -13.97
C TRP A 50 -4.23 5.19 -12.91
N GLN A 51 -4.73 6.37 -13.29
CA GLN A 51 -4.98 7.46 -12.33
C GLN A 51 -6.07 7.07 -11.32
N GLN A 52 -7.17 6.50 -11.80
CA GLN A 52 -8.26 6.03 -10.96
C GLN A 52 -7.82 4.86 -10.07
N ALA A 53 -6.94 3.98 -10.57
CA ALA A 53 -6.35 2.92 -9.77
C ALA A 53 -5.51 3.48 -8.61
N ILE A 54 -4.68 4.50 -8.86
CA ILE A 54 -3.90 5.18 -7.82
C ILE A 54 -4.80 5.78 -6.74
N ASP A 55 -5.87 6.46 -7.15
CA ASP A 55 -6.83 7.09 -6.23
C ASP A 55 -7.54 6.04 -5.37
N ALA A 56 -7.99 4.94 -5.96
CA ALA A 56 -8.62 3.84 -5.25
C ALA A 56 -7.63 3.12 -4.29
N TYR A 57 -6.35 2.98 -4.65
CA TYR A 57 -5.34 2.48 -3.73
C TYR A 57 -5.06 3.44 -2.58
N ASN A 58 -5.09 4.76 -2.80
CA ASN A 58 -4.95 5.75 -1.75
C ASN A 58 -6.09 5.64 -0.73
N GLU A 59 -7.32 5.51 -1.20
CA GLU A 59 -8.50 5.31 -0.36
C GLU A 59 -8.40 3.99 0.44
N ALA A 60 -8.01 2.89 -0.22
CA ALA A 60 -7.78 1.61 0.43
C ALA A 60 -6.74 1.70 1.56
N LEU A 61 -5.62 2.39 1.33
CA LEU A 61 -4.54 2.55 2.31
C LEU A 61 -4.92 3.46 3.48
N ALA A 62 -5.78 4.46 3.24
CA ALA A 62 -6.29 5.38 4.24
C ALA A 62 -7.34 4.74 5.17
N THR A 63 -8.19 3.87 4.62
CA THR A 63 -9.26 3.18 5.35
C THR A 63 -8.78 1.91 6.05
N LEU A 64 -7.66 1.34 5.62
CA LEU A 64 -7.11 0.11 6.20
C LEU A 64 -6.88 0.25 7.72
N PRO A 65 -7.50 -0.60 8.56
CA PRO A 65 -7.29 -0.54 10.01
C PRO A 65 -5.81 -0.72 10.41
N PRO A 66 -5.38 -0.13 11.53
CA PRO A 66 -3.99 -0.23 12.01
C PRO A 66 -3.59 -1.65 12.39
N ASP A 67 -4.54 -2.53 12.72
CA ASP A 67 -4.30 -3.94 13.04
C ASP A 67 -4.15 -4.85 11.80
N THR A 68 -4.22 -4.27 10.60
CA THR A 68 -4.06 -5.03 9.35
C THR A 68 -2.63 -5.53 9.22
N VAL A 69 -2.49 -6.78 8.76
CA VAL A 69 -1.19 -7.43 8.50
C VAL A 69 -0.30 -6.53 7.65
N THR A 70 0.86 -6.16 8.18
CA THR A 70 1.83 -5.24 7.56
C THR A 70 2.14 -5.60 6.10
N ALA A 71 2.34 -6.90 5.81
CA ALA A 71 2.61 -7.37 4.46
C ALA A 71 1.50 -7.02 3.44
N LYS A 72 0.22 -7.00 3.85
CA LYS A 72 -0.88 -6.61 2.96
C LYS A 72 -0.84 -5.11 2.65
N ARG A 73 -0.58 -4.28 3.66
CA ARG A 73 -0.42 -2.83 3.47
C ARG A 73 0.74 -2.54 2.50
N GLN A 74 1.86 -3.24 2.69
CA GLN A 74 3.04 -3.12 1.83
C GLN A 74 2.78 -3.58 0.39
N GLN A 75 2.01 -4.67 0.19
CA GLN A 75 1.59 -5.10 -1.15
C GLN A 75 0.75 -4.04 -1.87
N LEU A 76 -0.17 -3.38 -1.17
CA LEU A 76 -0.98 -2.29 -1.74
C LEU A 76 -0.12 -1.05 -2.05
N GLN A 77 0.85 -0.72 -1.20
CA GLN A 77 1.81 0.35 -1.48
C GLN A 77 2.63 0.07 -2.74
N LEU A 78 3.09 -1.18 -2.92
CA LEU A 78 3.80 -1.60 -4.14
C LEU A 78 2.89 -1.49 -5.38
N ALA A 79 1.64 -1.98 -5.30
CA ALA A 79 0.70 -1.90 -6.42
C ALA A 79 0.44 -0.45 -6.84
N ARG A 80 0.18 0.44 -5.87
CA ARG A 80 0.06 1.87 -6.13
C ARG A 80 1.32 2.47 -6.77
N ALA A 81 2.50 2.14 -6.27
CA ALA A 81 3.75 2.64 -6.84
C ALA A 81 3.97 2.13 -8.28
N ASN A 82 3.55 0.89 -8.58
CA ASN A 82 3.56 0.37 -9.94
C ASN A 82 2.57 1.13 -10.84
N ALA A 83 1.35 1.42 -10.37
CA ALA A 83 0.39 2.23 -11.12
C ALA A 83 0.93 3.63 -11.45
N ARG A 84 1.69 4.24 -10.52
CA ARG A 84 2.37 5.54 -10.73
C ARG A 84 3.36 5.54 -11.89
N ILE A 85 4.03 4.42 -12.15
CA ILE A 85 4.94 4.28 -13.29
C ILE A 85 4.18 4.52 -14.61
N TYR A 86 2.94 4.02 -14.73
CA TYR A 86 2.15 4.12 -15.96
C TYR A 86 1.63 5.53 -16.25
N VAL A 87 1.49 6.38 -15.23
CA VAL A 87 1.11 7.80 -15.40
C VAL A 87 2.32 8.73 -15.51
N GLY A 88 3.55 8.18 -15.54
CA GLY A 88 4.78 8.96 -15.65
C GLY A 88 5.30 9.58 -14.35
N GLU A 89 4.67 9.26 -13.20
CA GLU A 89 5.12 9.64 -11.86
C GLU A 89 6.32 8.77 -11.39
N LEU A 90 7.36 8.68 -12.22
CA LEU A 90 8.54 7.84 -11.96
C LEU A 90 9.29 8.24 -10.67
N PRO A 91 9.56 9.54 -10.40
CA PRO A 91 10.25 9.94 -9.17
C PRO A 91 9.46 9.54 -7.91
N GLU A 92 8.15 9.78 -7.89
CA GLU A 92 7.27 9.44 -6.77
C GLU A 92 7.12 7.93 -6.58
N ALA A 93 7.07 7.17 -7.67
CA ALA A 93 7.07 5.72 -7.63
C ALA A 93 8.37 5.17 -7.03
N MET A 94 9.53 5.66 -7.50
CA MET A 94 10.85 5.24 -7.02
C MET A 94 11.03 5.56 -5.53
N LEU A 95 10.73 6.79 -5.10
CA LEU A 95 10.82 7.17 -3.69
C LEU A 95 9.93 6.29 -2.79
N ALA A 96 8.72 5.98 -3.23
CA ALA A 96 7.83 5.09 -2.50
C ALA A 96 8.37 3.66 -2.41
N MET A 97 8.96 3.14 -3.49
CA MET A 97 9.55 1.81 -3.54
C MET A 97 10.85 1.71 -2.73
N GLU A 98 11.68 2.74 -2.69
CA GLU A 98 12.88 2.81 -1.84
C GLU A 98 12.50 2.74 -0.35
N HIS A 99 11.52 3.55 0.06
CA HIS A 99 10.98 3.48 1.43
C HIS A 99 10.39 2.10 1.75
N LEU A 100 9.65 1.52 0.80
CA LEU A 100 9.06 0.19 0.96
C LEU A 100 10.12 -0.92 1.03
N LEU A 101 11.24 -0.76 0.33
CA LEU A 101 12.37 -1.69 0.39
C LEU A 101 13.00 -1.68 1.78
N ASP A 102 13.20 -0.50 2.37
CA ASP A 102 13.72 -0.36 3.73
C ASP A 102 12.79 -0.98 4.79
N GLU A 103 11.48 -0.89 4.60
CA GLU A 103 10.49 -1.54 5.48
C GLU A 103 10.49 -3.07 5.32
N THR A 104 10.52 -3.56 4.08
CA THR A 104 10.43 -5.00 3.80
C THR A 104 11.71 -5.74 4.17
N ALA A 105 12.88 -5.10 4.04
CA ALA A 105 14.16 -5.65 4.49
C ALA A 105 14.24 -5.87 6.02
N LYS A 106 13.44 -5.12 6.80
CA LYS A 106 13.31 -5.33 8.25
C LYS A 106 12.31 -6.43 8.60
N GLY A 107 11.47 -6.82 7.64
CA GLY A 107 10.45 -7.85 7.78
C GLY A 107 11.00 -9.25 7.48
N SER A 108 10.10 -10.23 7.45
CA SER A 108 10.42 -11.63 7.13
C SER A 108 9.89 -12.08 5.76
N ASP A 109 9.19 -11.22 5.02
CA ASP A 109 8.63 -11.54 3.70
C ASP A 109 9.64 -11.27 2.58
N SER A 110 10.59 -12.19 2.42
CA SER A 110 11.62 -12.12 1.38
C SER A 110 11.05 -12.11 -0.04
N LYS A 111 9.85 -12.67 -0.24
CA LYS A 111 9.18 -12.66 -1.54
C LYS A 111 8.66 -11.26 -1.86
N LEU A 112 8.11 -10.56 -0.88
CA LEU A 112 7.70 -9.17 -1.07
C LEU A 112 8.90 -8.26 -1.29
N GLU A 113 9.97 -8.40 -0.50
CA GLU A 113 11.21 -7.65 -0.70
C GLU A 113 11.74 -7.82 -2.14
N SER A 114 11.82 -9.06 -2.63
CA SER A 114 12.26 -9.35 -3.99
C SER A 114 11.38 -8.70 -5.06
N LYS A 115 10.05 -8.65 -4.86
CA LYS A 115 9.13 -7.95 -5.78
C LYS A 115 9.34 -6.43 -5.77
N VAL A 116 9.59 -5.85 -4.59
CA VAL A 116 9.89 -4.41 -4.47
C VAL A 116 11.19 -4.09 -5.21
N ARG A 117 12.26 -4.87 -4.99
CA ARG A 117 13.54 -4.73 -5.70
C ARG A 117 13.36 -4.79 -7.21
N SER A 118 12.64 -5.80 -7.71
CA SER A 118 12.39 -5.97 -9.14
C SER A 118 11.61 -4.80 -9.75
N SER A 119 10.60 -4.28 -9.03
CA SER A 119 9.82 -3.13 -9.49
C SER A 119 10.65 -1.84 -9.49
N LEU A 120 11.44 -1.62 -8.43
CA LEU A 120 12.33 -0.47 -8.32
C LEU A 120 13.43 -0.50 -9.40
N ALA A 121 14.03 -1.65 -9.66
CA ALA A 121 14.99 -1.85 -10.73
C ALA A 121 14.39 -1.48 -12.10
N SER A 122 13.15 -1.89 -12.35
CA SER A 122 12.44 -1.58 -13.58
C SER A 122 12.19 -0.07 -13.71
N ALA A 123 11.71 0.59 -12.66
CA ALA A 123 11.51 2.04 -12.65
C ALA A 123 12.82 2.81 -12.90
N GLN A 124 13.89 2.44 -12.19
CA GLN A 124 15.23 3.02 -12.35
C GLN A 124 15.79 2.81 -13.76
N TYR A 125 15.55 1.64 -14.35
CA TYR A 125 15.95 1.36 -15.73
C TYR A 125 15.24 2.26 -16.72
N TYR A 126 13.91 2.40 -16.61
CA TYR A 126 13.12 3.28 -17.47
C TYR A 126 13.53 4.75 -17.30
N THR A 127 13.74 5.21 -16.07
CA THR A 127 14.24 6.57 -15.81
C THR A 127 15.58 6.83 -16.48
N GLY A 128 16.54 5.92 -16.34
CA GLY A 128 17.84 6.06 -17.02
C GLY A 128 17.73 6.09 -18.54
N TRP A 129 16.82 5.31 -19.13
CA TRP A 129 16.54 5.39 -20.56
C TRP A 129 15.87 6.69 -20.99
N LEU A 130 14.87 7.16 -20.23
CA LEU A 130 14.18 8.41 -20.50
C LEU A 130 15.16 9.59 -20.48
N MET A 131 15.98 9.69 -19.43
CA MET A 131 17.02 10.72 -19.31
C MET A 131 17.99 10.68 -20.49
N ARG A 132 18.35 9.49 -20.97
CA ARG A 132 19.21 9.34 -22.15
C ARG A 132 18.53 9.87 -23.42
N LEU A 133 17.24 9.63 -23.59
CA LEU A 133 16.46 10.15 -24.73
C LEU A 133 16.30 11.67 -24.67
N GLU A 134 16.25 12.23 -23.45
CA GLU A 134 16.23 13.67 -23.18
C GLU A 134 17.61 14.34 -23.26
N LEU A 135 18.64 13.63 -23.72
CA LEU A 135 20.01 14.11 -23.88
C LEU A 135 20.69 14.55 -22.58
N ALA A 136 20.29 13.98 -21.44
CA ALA A 136 20.98 14.17 -20.16
C ALA A 136 22.46 13.74 -20.27
N GLU A 137 23.31 14.25 -19.37
CA GLU A 137 24.73 13.90 -19.40
C GLU A 137 24.90 12.38 -19.17
N LYS A 138 25.91 11.77 -19.81
CA LYS A 138 26.24 10.35 -19.63
C LYS A 138 26.38 9.93 -18.18
N LYS A 139 26.86 10.82 -17.32
CA LYS A 139 26.98 10.55 -15.89
C LYS A 139 25.61 10.43 -15.22
N GLU A 140 24.67 11.31 -15.59
CA GLU A 140 23.34 11.42 -14.98
C GLU A 140 22.46 10.24 -15.36
N TRP A 141 22.31 9.93 -16.66
CA TRP A 141 21.41 8.84 -17.07
C TRP A 141 21.95 7.45 -16.71
N LYS A 142 23.26 7.32 -16.48
CA LYS A 142 23.87 6.06 -16.02
C LYS A 142 23.59 5.76 -14.56
N GLU A 143 23.43 6.77 -13.71
CA GLU A 143 23.25 6.54 -12.26
C GLU A 143 22.02 5.66 -11.97
N PRO A 144 20.81 5.97 -12.49
CA PRO A 144 19.66 5.08 -12.33
C PRO A 144 19.90 3.66 -12.88
N LEU A 145 20.62 3.52 -14.00
CA LEU A 145 20.92 2.20 -14.58
C LEU A 145 21.85 1.36 -13.71
N GLU A 146 22.84 1.96 -13.06
CA GLU A 146 23.71 1.23 -12.12
C GLU A 146 22.94 0.83 -10.86
N LYS A 147 22.06 1.70 -10.35
CA LYS A 147 21.14 1.34 -9.24
C LYS A 147 20.22 0.18 -9.63
N ALA A 148 19.69 0.19 -10.86
CA ALA A 148 18.83 -0.88 -11.36
C ALA A 148 19.53 -2.25 -11.39
N ARG A 149 20.86 -2.30 -11.58
CA ARG A 149 21.63 -3.55 -11.56
C ARG A 149 21.95 -4.05 -10.15
N GLN A 150 21.87 -3.18 -9.16
CA GLN A 150 22.15 -3.51 -7.76
C GLN A 150 20.91 -4.04 -7.02
N ASN A 151 19.74 -3.90 -7.62
CA ASN A 151 18.46 -4.39 -7.15
C ASN A 151 18.13 -5.76 -7.74
#